data_AF-A0A316AM71-F1
#
_entry.id   AF-A0A316AM71-F1
#
_cell.length_a   1.000
_cell.length_b   1.000
_cell.length_c   1.000
_cell.angle_alpha   90.00
_cell.angle_beta   90.00
_cell.angle_gamma   90.00
#
_symmetry.space_group_name_H-M   'P 1'
#
loop_
_entity.id
_entity.type
_entity.pdbx_description
1 polymer ?
#
loop_
_entity_poly.entity_id
_entity_poly.type
_entity_poly.pdbx_seq_one_letter_code
_entity_poly.pdbx_strand_id
1 'polypeptide(L)' 'MKTSEKELKEIHRLLQLYLNEIEASNLKPLSAQMYQTQSINFVRWISGDFVPGGHLRKAQEK' A
#
# COMPACT_ATOMS: atom_id res chain seq x y z
N MET A 1 13.00 -5.75 -2.53
CA MET A 1 12.78 -6.69 -1.41
C MET A 1 11.88 -7.80 -1.93
N LYS A 2 12.26 -9.07 -1.83
CA LYS A 2 11.39 -10.19 -2.24
C LYS A 2 10.63 -10.67 -1.00
N THR A 3 9.49 -10.05 -0.74
CA THR A 3 8.57 -10.49 0.32
C THR A 3 7.92 -11.80 -0.11
N SER A 4 7.85 -12.80 0.77
CA SER A 4 7.20 -14.06 0.43
C SER A 4 5.70 -13.87 0.24
N GLU A 5 5.05 -14.75 -0.54
CA GLU A 5 3.60 -14.68 -0.76
C GLU A 5 2.81 -14.78 0.56
N LYS A 6 3.30 -15.57 1.52
CA LYS A 6 2.71 -15.71 2.85
C LYS A 6 2.76 -14.39 3.63
N GLU A 7 3.92 -13.73 3.62
CA GLU A 7 4.09 -12.42 4.27
C GLU A 7 3.26 -11.36 3.57
N LEU A 8 3.18 -11.36 2.23
CA LEU A 8 2.33 -10.43 1.48
C LEU A 8 0.86 -10.57 1.86
N LYS A 9 0.34 -11.81 1.95
CA LYS A 9 -1.05 -12.04 2.40
C LYS A 9 -1.32 -11.46 3.78
N GLU A 10 -0.40 -11.65 4.71
CA GLU A 10 -0.56 -11.10 6.06
C GLU A 10 -0.44 -9.57 6.08
N ILE A 11 0.49 -9.00 5.31
CA ILE A 11 0.62 -7.54 5.19
C ILE A 11 -0.64 -6.92 4.58
N HIS A 12 -1.25 -7.56 3.58
CA HIS A 12 -2.54 -7.11 3.04
C HIS A 12 -3.64 -7.16 4.10
N ARG A 13 -3.72 -8.22 4.92
CA ARG A 13 -4.66 -8.30 6.04
C ARG A 13 -4.45 -7.16 7.04
N LEU A 14 -3.20 -6.90 7.42
CA LEU A 14 -2.83 -5.82 8.35
C LEU A 14 -3.13 -4.43 7.76
N LEU A 15 -2.92 -4.23 6.47
CA LEU A 15 -3.29 -2.98 5.79
C LEU A 15 -4.79 -2.72 5.91
N GLN A 16 -5.64 -3.72 5.68
CA GLN A 16 -7.09 -3.54 5.81
C GLN A 16 -7.50 -3.15 7.23
N LEU A 17 -6.91 -3.79 8.25
CA LEU A 17 -7.16 -3.41 9.64
C LEU A 17 -6.73 -1.97 9.93
N TYR A 18 -5.54 -1.59 9.47
CA TYR A 18 -5.01 -0.23 9.64
C TYR A 18 -5.89 0.84 8.97
N LEU A 19 -6.40 0.57 7.76
CA LEU A 19 -7.28 1.50 7.06
C LEU A 19 -8.60 1.69 7.83
N ASN A 20 -9.18 0.61 8.35
CA ASN A 20 -10.39 0.68 9.19
C ASN A 20 -10.14 1.48 10.48
N GLU A 21 -8.96 1.30 11.11
CA GLU A 21 -8.57 2.10 12.29
C GLU A 21 -8.44 3.59 11.97
N ILE A 22 -7.90 3.95 10.80
CA ILE A 22 -7.84 5.35 10.35
C ILE A 22 -9.25 5.89 10.15
N GLU A 23 -10.15 5.15 9.49
CA GLU A 23 -11.52 5.60 9.24
C GLU A 23 -12.33 5.79 10.53
N ALA A 24 -12.10 4.93 11.53
CA ALA A 24 -12.73 5.04 12.84
C ALA A 24 -12.07 6.08 13.76
N SER A 25 -10.93 6.67 13.36
CA SER A 25 -10.19 7.61 14.18
C SER A 25 -10.74 9.04 14.09
N ASN A 26 -10.40 9.85 15.09
CA ASN A 26 -10.68 11.30 15.08
C ASN A 26 -9.50 12.10 14.49
N LEU A 27 -8.78 11.53 13.52
CA LEU A 27 -7.67 12.20 12.85
C LEU A 27 -8.18 13.36 11.98
N LYS A 28 -7.32 14.37 11.80
CA LYS A 28 -7.60 15.42 10.81
C LYS A 28 -7.71 14.78 9.41
N PRO A 29 -8.66 15.22 8.55
CA PRO A 29 -8.87 14.61 7.24
C PRO A 29 -7.60 14.48 6.39
N LEU A 30 -6.77 15.52 6.39
CA LEU A 30 -5.50 15.51 5.64
C LEU A 30 -4.52 14.45 6.18
N SER A 31 -4.42 14.29 7.49
CA SER A 31 -3.56 13.28 8.12
C SER A 31 -4.05 11.86 7.81
N ALA A 32 -5.36 11.63 7.90
CA ALA A 32 -5.98 10.35 7.52
C ALA A 32 -5.66 10.00 6.06
N GLN A 33 -5.89 10.94 5.14
CA GLN A 33 -5.60 10.76 3.71
C GLN A 33 -4.12 10.45 3.45
N MET A 34 -3.21 11.17 4.12
CA MET A 34 -1.78 10.92 4.01
C MET A 34 -1.42 9.50 4.47
N TYR A 35 -1.89 9.07 5.63
CA TYR A 35 -1.59 7.74 6.18
C TYR A 35 -2.13 6.61 5.32
N GLN A 36 -3.37 6.73 4.82
CA GLN A 36 -3.93 5.78 3.87
C GLN A 36 -3.08 5.71 2.59
N THR A 37 -2.74 6.87 2.01
CA THR A 37 -1.97 6.93 0.76
C THR A 37 -0.58 6.32 0.91
N GLN A 38 0.14 6.66 1.99
CA GLN A 38 1.51 6.18 2.21
C GLN A 38 1.55 4.67 2.50
N SER A 39 0.62 4.17 3.32
CA SER A 39 0.54 2.74 3.64
C SER A 39 0.16 1.89 2.42
N ILE A 40 -0.81 2.33 1.61
CA ILE A 40 -1.19 1.67 0.35
C ILE A 40 0.00 1.63 -0.61
N ASN A 41 0.70 2.76 -0.80
CA ASN A 41 1.85 2.83 -1.70
C ASN A 41 3.01 1.95 -1.21
N PHE A 42 3.23 1.87 0.10
CA PHE A 42 4.22 0.97 0.68
C PHE A 42 3.90 -0.50 0.35
N VAL A 43 2.64 -0.93 0.54
CA VAL A 43 2.24 -2.30 0.23
C VAL A 43 2.37 -2.60 -1.27
N ARG A 44 1.95 -1.67 -2.15
CA ARG A 44 2.15 -1.79 -3.60
C ARG A 44 3.63 -1.88 -3.99
N TRP A 45 4.51 -1.21 -3.25
CA TRP A 45 5.94 -1.28 -3.52
C TRP A 45 6.53 -2.64 -3.17
N ILE A 46 6.20 -3.18 -2.00
CA ILE A 46 6.71 -4.48 -1.58
C ILE A 46 6.04 -5.67 -2.29
N SER A 47 4.84 -5.48 -2.87
CA SER A 47 4.19 -6.45 -3.76
C SER A 47 4.78 -6.45 -5.17
N GLY A 48 5.48 -5.37 -5.55
CA GLY A 48 6.06 -5.19 -6.88
C GLY A 48 5.12 -4.51 -7.90
N ASP A 49 3.92 -4.10 -7.48
CA ASP A 49 2.94 -3.38 -8.31
C ASP A 49 3.27 -1.89 -8.51
N PHE A 50 4.24 -1.39 -7.75
CA PHE A 50 4.68 0.00 -7.77
C PHE A 50 6.19 0.10 -7.50
N VAL A 51 6.85 1.07 -8.13
CA VAL A 51 8.26 1.40 -7.83
C VAL A 51 8.33 2.91 -7.59
N PRO A 52 8.69 3.37 -6.37
CA PRO A 52 8.88 4.78 -6.08
C PRO A 52 9.90 5.39 -7.04
N GLY A 53 9.51 6.44 -7.77
CA GLY A 53 10.37 7.10 -8.76
C GLY A 53 10.65 6.29 -10.03
N GLY A 54 10.07 5.10 -10.18
CA GLY A 54 10.19 4.29 -11.40
C GLY A 54 9.27 4.80 -12.51
N HIS A 55 9.78 4.85 -13.74
CA HIS A 55 8.90 4.99 -14.91
C HIS A 55 7.97 3.77 -14.96
N LEU A 56 6.65 4.02 -15.14
CA LEU A 56 5.69 2.97 -15.46
C LEU A 56 6.28 2.16 -16.62
N ARG A 57 6.61 0.87 -16.38
CA ARG A 57 6.89 -0.03 -17.49
C ARG A 57 5.63 0.01 -18.35
N LYS A 58 5.72 0.60 -19.55
CA LYS A 58 4.68 0.48 -20.57
C LYS A 58 4.28 -0.99 -20.56
N ALA A 59 3.00 -1.26 -20.28
CA ALA A 59 2.46 -2.59 -20.41
C ALA A 59 2.90 -3.09 -21.78
N GLN A 60 3.69 -4.16 -21.82
CA GLN A 60 4.02 -4.80 -23.08
C GLN A 60 2.69 -5.35 -23.59
N GLU A 61 2.14 -4.65 -24.57
CA GLU A 61 1.12 -5.15 -25.48
C GLU A 61 1.60 -6.52 -25.98
N LYS A 62 0.81 -7.55 -25.68
CA LYS A 62 0.87 -8.85 -26.34
C LYS A 62 -0.32 -8.96 -27.26
#